data_AF-A0A8T5GW30-F1
#
_entry.id   AF-A0A8T5GW30-F1
#
_cell.length_a   1.000
_cell.length_b   1.000
_cell.length_c   1.000
_cell.angle_alpha   90.00
_cell.angle_beta   90.00
_cell.angle_gamma   90.00
#
_symmetry.space_group_name_H-M   'P 1'
#
loop_
_entity.id
_entity.type
_entity.pdbx_description
1 polymer ?
#
loop_
_entity_poly.entity_id
_entity_poly.type
_entity_poly.pdbx_seq_one_letter_code
_entity_poly.pdbx_strand_id
1 'polypeptide(L)'
;MEVQGKEIELPTLTSNPFSTLPLEANQDHLLVGRVHVKDAMTQYIQFKSPRRILLSGEMGSGRSSLLRCLSNYAPKSVHIDHISQQDSALGLLREIYGQLTGTEAPAGWSHVAEKLVEASNAHHHSLPLIVIDAQHVEMDLLSQALRSASATLNRVRCVLVVVIETMQKAYFPEPLLHIFDSDFYLEPLTINEVQALVESRIKTVSSEPFTLSFEDARYLREKSHGNPGALIRVLRNAVDASRNPGSLAGIDQILSLPTPPLSGHMDTSTPVEKRPLQSSLEEVESNE
;
A
#
# COMPACT_ATOMS: atom_id res chain seq x y z
N MET A 1 -19.26 12.45 4.86
CA MET A 1 -18.68 11.93 3.59
C MET A 1 -19.37 10.61 3.30
N GLU A 2 -19.67 10.30 2.04
CA GLU A 2 -20.21 8.99 1.70
C GLU A 2 -19.08 8.09 1.21
N VAL A 3 -19.06 6.83 1.63
CA VAL A 3 -18.17 5.79 1.11
C VAL A 3 -19.05 4.64 0.64
N GLN A 4 -19.24 4.52 -0.69
CA GLN A 4 -20.00 3.43 -1.32
C GLN A 4 -21.36 3.13 -0.63
N GLY A 5 -22.19 4.15 -0.41
CA GLY A 5 -23.50 4.02 0.22
C GLY A 5 -23.52 4.07 1.75
N LYS A 6 -22.38 4.15 2.43
CA LYS A 6 -22.33 4.41 3.88
C LYS A 6 -21.91 5.85 4.15
N GLU A 7 -22.74 6.60 4.86
CA GLU A 7 -22.39 7.94 5.35
C GLU A 7 -21.51 7.84 6.60
N ILE A 8 -20.39 8.55 6.59
CA ILE A 8 -19.47 8.72 7.71
C ILE A 8 -19.37 10.21 8.00
N GLU A 9 -19.80 10.60 9.19
CA GLU A 9 -19.70 11.97 9.66
C GLU A 9 -18.23 12.33 9.90
N LEU A 10 -17.78 13.45 9.33
CA LEU A 10 -16.42 13.96 9.50
C LEU A 10 -16.47 15.33 10.18
N PRO A 11 -15.46 15.68 10.98
CA PRO A 11 -15.34 17.02 11.53
C PRO A 11 -15.03 18.03 10.42
N THR A 12 -15.00 19.31 10.77
CA THR A 12 -14.53 20.35 9.85
C THR A 12 -13.06 20.12 9.47
N LEU A 13 -12.80 19.93 8.18
CA LEU A 13 -11.44 19.69 7.65
C LEU A 13 -10.89 20.94 6.97
N THR A 14 -9.64 21.31 7.25
CA THR A 14 -8.96 22.41 6.52
C THR A 14 -8.45 21.97 5.14
N SER A 15 -8.07 20.70 4.97
CA SER A 15 -7.64 20.09 3.70
C SER A 15 -7.96 18.58 3.69
N ASN A 16 -7.67 17.89 2.58
CA ASN A 16 -7.85 16.43 2.52
C ASN A 16 -6.66 15.73 3.22
N PRO A 17 -6.87 14.98 4.32
CA PRO A 17 -5.78 14.38 5.08
C PRO A 17 -5.25 13.06 4.48
N PHE A 18 -5.91 12.53 3.44
CA PHE A 18 -5.62 11.20 2.90
C PHE A 18 -4.74 11.30 1.65
N SER A 19 -3.42 11.35 1.86
CA SER A 19 -2.43 11.30 0.78
C SER A 19 -2.02 9.88 0.46
N THR A 20 -2.03 9.50 -0.83
CA THR A 20 -1.53 8.20 -1.31
C THR A 20 -0.01 8.14 -1.44
N LEU A 21 0.68 9.26 -1.20
CA LEU A 21 2.15 9.25 -1.16
C LEU A 21 2.61 8.44 0.05
N PRO A 22 3.72 7.69 -0.06
CA PRO A 22 4.31 7.04 1.10
C PRO A 22 4.66 8.06 2.18
N LEU A 23 4.67 7.60 3.43
CA LEU A 23 5.13 8.45 4.54
C LEU A 23 6.60 8.76 4.39
N GLU A 24 6.95 9.98 4.76
CA GLU A 24 8.33 10.44 4.87
C GLU A 24 8.85 10.28 6.29
N ALA A 25 10.16 10.39 6.46
CA ALA A 25 10.83 10.04 7.69
C ALA A 25 10.26 10.78 8.93
N ASN A 26 9.94 12.07 8.78
CA ASN A 26 9.35 12.89 9.84
C ASN A 26 7.86 12.60 10.15
N GLN A 27 7.23 11.68 9.43
CA GLN A 27 5.83 11.31 9.58
C GLN A 27 5.64 9.96 10.29
N ASP A 28 6.64 9.51 11.03
CA ASP A 28 6.63 8.24 11.78
C ASP A 28 5.41 8.07 12.70
N HIS A 29 4.92 9.16 13.30
CA HIS A 29 3.72 9.16 14.13
C HIS A 29 2.41 8.80 13.39
N LEU A 30 2.43 8.78 12.05
CA LEU A 30 1.31 8.37 11.20
C LEU A 30 1.44 6.91 10.72
N LEU A 31 2.51 6.21 11.10
CA LEU A 31 2.78 4.83 10.69
C LEU A 31 1.99 3.82 11.55
N VAL A 32 0.71 3.68 11.23
CA VAL A 32 -0.20 2.77 11.96
C VAL A 32 -0.04 1.32 11.49
N GLY A 33 -0.07 0.38 12.43
CA GLY A 33 -0.07 -1.08 12.19
C GLY A 33 1.26 -1.67 11.72
N ARG A 34 2.33 -0.86 11.66
CA ARG A 34 3.68 -1.30 11.28
C ARG A 34 4.74 -1.03 12.35
N VAL A 35 4.31 -0.55 13.50
CA VAL A 35 5.18 -0.10 14.61
C VAL A 35 6.07 -1.24 15.10
N HIS A 36 5.54 -2.46 15.27
CA HIS A 36 6.34 -3.59 15.75
C HIS A 36 7.50 -3.96 14.80
N VAL A 37 7.27 -3.99 13.48
CA VAL A 37 8.32 -4.25 12.48
C VAL A 37 9.35 -3.13 12.50
N LYS A 38 8.87 -1.87 12.53
CA LYS A 38 9.74 -0.69 12.61
C LYS A 38 10.62 -0.73 13.85
N ASP A 39 10.06 -1.02 15.02
CA ASP A 39 10.77 -1.03 16.29
C ASP A 39 11.82 -2.14 16.33
N ALA A 40 11.49 -3.33 15.82
CA ALA A 40 12.46 -4.42 15.68
C ALA A 40 13.63 -4.02 14.77
N MET A 41 13.36 -3.44 13.61
CA MET A 41 14.40 -2.97 12.69
C MET A 41 15.21 -1.82 13.28
N THR A 42 14.56 -0.87 13.97
CA THR A 42 15.21 0.24 14.68
C THR A 42 16.17 -0.29 15.73
N GLN A 43 15.75 -1.32 16.48
CA GLN A 43 16.61 -2.00 17.43
C GLN A 43 17.83 -2.61 16.75
N TYR A 44 17.67 -3.32 15.62
CA TYR A 44 18.81 -3.88 14.89
C TYR A 44 19.82 -2.81 14.46
N ILE A 45 19.32 -1.67 13.97
CA ILE A 45 20.14 -0.53 13.55
C ILE A 45 20.91 0.06 14.73
N GLN A 46 20.22 0.40 15.82
CA GLN A 46 20.80 1.12 16.96
C GLN A 46 21.67 0.23 17.85
N PHE A 47 21.31 -1.04 18.02
CA PHE A 47 22.10 -2.01 18.79
C PHE A 47 23.22 -2.66 17.95
N LYS A 48 23.42 -2.22 16.71
CA LYS A 48 24.47 -2.71 15.84
C LYS A 48 24.43 -4.21 15.62
N SER A 49 23.22 -4.74 15.41
CA SER A 49 22.97 -6.14 15.06
C SER A 49 22.71 -6.27 13.56
N PRO A 50 23.69 -6.67 12.74
CA PRO A 50 23.48 -6.83 11.31
C PRO A 50 22.42 -7.89 11.04
N ARG A 51 21.50 -7.57 10.13
CA ARG A 51 20.36 -8.41 9.77
C ARG A 51 20.07 -8.27 8.29
N ARG A 52 19.87 -9.41 7.64
CA ARG A 52 19.30 -9.51 6.30
C ARG A 52 17.85 -9.90 6.46
N ILE A 53 16.96 -9.08 5.93
CA ILE A 53 15.53 -9.16 6.18
C ILE A 53 14.83 -9.29 4.84
N LEU A 54 13.96 -10.29 4.73
CA LEU A 54 12.98 -10.35 3.67
C LEU A 54 11.71 -9.61 4.15
N LEU A 55 11.30 -8.57 3.43
CA LEU A 55 10.07 -7.83 3.70
C LEU A 55 9.07 -8.07 2.58
N SER A 56 7.92 -8.64 2.95
CA SER A 56 6.86 -9.00 2.01
C SER A 56 5.53 -8.36 2.37
N GLY A 57 4.66 -8.22 1.38
CA GLY A 57 3.32 -7.66 1.56
C GLY A 57 2.62 -7.47 0.21
N GLU A 58 1.35 -7.07 0.25
CA GLU A 58 0.66 -6.67 -0.98
C GLU A 58 1.06 -5.25 -1.41
N MET A 59 0.82 -4.90 -2.67
CA MET A 59 0.91 -3.52 -3.13
C MET A 59 0.02 -2.63 -2.24
N GLY A 60 0.55 -1.52 -1.73
CA GLY A 60 -0.17 -0.64 -0.80
C GLY A 60 -0.17 -1.08 0.67
N SER A 61 0.51 -2.18 1.04
CA SER A 61 0.63 -2.67 2.43
C SER A 61 1.40 -1.73 3.38
N GLY A 62 2.08 -0.72 2.84
CA GLY A 62 2.85 0.28 3.60
C GLY A 62 4.36 0.03 3.67
N ARG A 63 4.93 -0.88 2.86
CA ARG A 63 6.38 -1.18 2.82
C ARG A 63 7.24 0.06 2.65
N SER A 64 6.95 0.87 1.63
CA SER A 64 7.72 2.09 1.34
C SER A 64 7.62 3.12 2.47
N SER A 65 6.41 3.32 3.03
CA SER A 65 6.20 4.18 4.20
C SER A 65 7.00 3.72 5.41
N LEU A 66 6.98 2.40 5.71
CA LEU A 66 7.75 1.80 6.81
C LEU A 66 9.25 2.05 6.65
N LEU A 67 9.80 1.79 5.46
CA LEU A 67 11.24 1.92 5.22
C LEU A 67 11.72 3.37 5.21
N ARG A 68 10.88 4.31 4.73
CA ARG A 68 11.17 5.75 4.83
C ARG A 68 11.13 6.25 6.26
N CYS A 69 10.13 5.85 7.07
CA CYS A 69 10.12 6.14 8.50
C CYS A 69 11.36 5.56 9.20
N LEU A 70 11.76 4.34 8.84
CA LEU A 70 12.94 3.67 9.41
C LEU A 70 14.25 4.39 9.07
N SER A 71 14.33 5.07 7.92
CA SER A 71 15.54 5.78 7.49
C SER A 71 16.06 6.81 8.50
N ASN A 72 15.17 7.39 9.31
CA ASN A 72 15.52 8.34 10.38
C ASN A 72 16.42 7.76 11.48
N TYR A 73 16.42 6.43 11.63
CA TYR A 73 17.18 5.76 12.69
C TYR A 73 18.54 5.24 12.19
N ALA A 74 18.79 5.29 10.89
CA ALA A 74 20.04 4.90 10.26
C ALA A 74 20.95 6.13 10.03
N PRO A 75 22.28 5.99 10.13
CA PRO A 75 23.21 7.07 9.80
C PRO A 75 23.24 7.35 8.29
N LYS A 76 22.88 6.35 7.48
CA LYS A 76 22.74 6.42 6.03
C LYS A 76 21.70 5.40 5.60
N SER A 77 20.81 5.80 4.69
CA SER A 77 19.85 4.91 4.04
C SER A 77 20.12 4.88 2.55
N VAL A 78 20.24 3.68 2.00
CA VAL A 78 20.47 3.38 0.60
C VAL A 78 19.22 2.69 0.05
N HIS A 79 18.77 3.09 -1.14
CA HIS A 79 17.58 2.52 -1.77
C HIS A 79 17.88 2.14 -3.21
N ILE A 80 17.88 0.84 -3.48
CA ILE A 80 18.14 0.26 -4.79
C ILE A 80 16.82 -0.19 -5.38
N ASP A 81 16.37 0.47 -6.44
CA ASP A 81 15.13 0.16 -7.17
C ASP A 81 15.38 -0.44 -8.56
N HIS A 82 16.66 -0.54 -8.95
CA HIS A 82 17.07 -1.08 -10.24
C HIS A 82 18.19 -2.11 -10.09
N ILE A 83 18.08 -3.22 -10.80
CA ILE A 83 19.13 -4.24 -10.94
C ILE A 83 19.46 -4.37 -12.43
N SER A 84 20.74 -4.14 -12.77
CA SER A 84 21.23 -4.29 -14.14
C SER A 84 21.11 -5.75 -14.61
N GLN A 85 20.70 -5.95 -15.86
CA GLN A 85 20.71 -7.28 -16.48
C GLN A 85 22.13 -7.79 -16.74
N GLN A 86 23.05 -6.89 -17.06
CA GLN A 86 24.47 -7.21 -17.25
C GLN A 86 25.19 -7.11 -15.92
N ASP A 87 25.95 -8.14 -15.56
CA ASP A 87 26.71 -8.23 -14.30
C ASP A 87 25.87 -7.86 -13.05
N SER A 88 24.65 -8.40 -12.97
CA SER A 88 23.62 -8.02 -11.98
C SER A 88 24.12 -7.92 -10.54
N ALA A 89 24.97 -8.86 -10.10
CA ALA A 89 25.56 -8.85 -8.77
C ALA A 89 26.61 -7.75 -8.59
N LEU A 90 27.49 -7.53 -9.57
CA LEU A 90 28.51 -6.48 -9.48
C LEU A 90 27.87 -5.10 -9.57
N GLY A 91 26.90 -4.93 -10.46
CA GLY A 91 26.09 -3.71 -10.57
C GLY A 91 25.40 -3.38 -9.25
N LEU A 92 24.75 -4.36 -8.62
CA LEU A 92 24.13 -4.21 -7.30
C LEU A 92 25.14 -3.75 -6.24
N LEU A 93 26.29 -4.42 -6.13
CA LEU A 93 27.32 -4.06 -5.14
C LEU A 93 27.90 -2.65 -5.38
N ARG A 94 28.07 -2.26 -6.65
CA ARG A 94 28.55 -0.93 -7.03
C ARG A 94 27.55 0.15 -6.68
N GLU A 95 26.27 -0.08 -6.95
CA GLU A 95 25.21 0.86 -6.63
C GLU A 95 25.09 1.06 -5.11
N ILE A 96 25.09 -0.05 -4.35
CA ILE A 96 25.09 0.02 -2.88
C ILE A 96 26.29 0.82 -2.39
N TYR A 97 27.49 0.53 -2.91
CA TYR A 97 28.69 1.26 -2.53
C TYR A 97 28.55 2.75 -2.83
N GLY A 98 28.15 3.10 -4.05
CA GLY A 98 28.05 4.48 -4.50
C GLY A 98 27.04 5.30 -3.69
N GLN A 99 25.88 4.74 -3.37
CA GLN A 99 24.90 5.42 -2.53
C GLN A 99 25.34 5.50 -1.06
N LEU A 100 26.05 4.47 -0.55
CA LEU A 100 26.51 4.44 0.84
C LEU A 100 27.62 5.48 1.09
N THR A 101 28.60 5.57 0.19
CA THR A 101 29.77 6.45 0.35
C THR A 101 29.62 7.81 -0.33
N GLY A 102 28.75 7.94 -1.34
CA GLY A 102 28.66 9.11 -2.21
C GLY A 102 29.81 9.23 -3.22
N THR A 103 30.54 8.14 -3.48
CA THR A 103 31.70 8.11 -4.39
C THR A 103 31.53 7.04 -5.47
N GLU A 104 32.21 7.18 -6.61
CA GLU A 104 32.19 6.16 -7.64
C GLU A 104 32.80 4.84 -7.16
N ALA A 105 32.16 3.72 -7.52
CA ALA A 105 32.62 2.40 -7.14
C ALA A 105 33.87 1.98 -7.93
N PRO A 106 34.83 1.29 -7.30
CA PRO A 106 36.04 0.86 -7.99
C PRO A 106 35.76 -0.16 -9.11
N ALA A 107 36.75 -0.33 -9.98
CA ALA A 107 36.71 -1.35 -11.02
C ALA A 107 36.99 -2.75 -10.45
N GLY A 108 36.19 -3.73 -10.89
CA GLY A 108 36.37 -5.14 -10.55
C GLY A 108 35.76 -5.54 -9.21
N TRP A 109 35.35 -6.81 -9.15
CA TRP A 109 34.62 -7.37 -8.02
C TRP A 109 35.34 -7.26 -6.68
N SER A 110 36.61 -7.70 -6.62
CA SER A 110 37.35 -7.80 -5.36
C SER A 110 37.48 -6.45 -4.65
N HIS A 111 37.80 -5.39 -5.40
CA HIS A 111 37.92 -4.05 -4.85
C HIS A 111 36.58 -3.48 -4.38
N VAL A 112 35.49 -3.68 -5.14
CA VAL A 112 34.15 -3.23 -4.73
C VAL A 112 33.73 -3.95 -3.45
N ALA A 113 33.93 -5.26 -3.38
CA ALA A 113 33.57 -6.05 -2.21
C ALA A 113 34.35 -5.62 -0.95
N GLU A 114 35.66 -5.42 -1.07
CA GLU A 114 36.50 -4.95 0.03
C GLU A 114 36.10 -3.54 0.49
N LYS A 115 35.99 -2.59 -0.46
CA LYS A 115 35.64 -1.20 -0.15
C LYS A 115 34.23 -1.05 0.41
N LEU A 116 33.28 -1.88 0.00
CA LEU A 116 31.93 -1.90 0.57
C LEU A 116 31.93 -2.40 2.01
N VAL A 117 32.72 -3.45 2.32
CA VAL A 117 32.88 -3.93 3.69
C VAL A 117 33.54 -2.85 4.55
N GLU A 118 34.62 -2.21 4.09
CA GLU A 118 35.26 -1.07 4.76
C GLU A 118 34.26 0.07 5.04
N ALA A 119 33.52 0.50 4.02
CA ALA A 119 32.53 1.57 4.13
C ALA A 119 31.46 1.25 5.18
N SER A 120 30.96 0.01 5.20
CA SER A 120 29.97 -0.41 6.20
C SER A 120 30.53 -0.40 7.63
N ASN A 121 31.82 -0.72 7.81
CA ASN A 121 32.49 -0.70 9.11
C ASN A 121 32.78 0.71 9.66
N ALA A 122 32.75 1.73 8.79
CA ALA A 122 32.98 3.13 9.20
C ALA A 122 31.83 3.70 10.06
N HIS A 123 30.66 3.06 10.05
CA HIS A 123 29.52 3.47 10.88
C HIS A 123 29.60 2.86 12.29
N HIS A 124 30.24 3.57 13.22
CA HIS A 124 30.57 3.04 14.55
C HIS A 124 29.42 3.10 15.58
N HIS A 125 28.44 3.98 15.39
CA HIS A 125 27.37 4.23 16.37
C HIS A 125 26.09 3.44 16.09
N SER A 126 25.71 3.30 14.82
CA SER A 126 24.54 2.58 14.34
C SER A 126 24.82 2.02 12.94
N LEU A 127 24.01 1.05 12.48
CA LEU A 127 24.20 0.43 11.16
C LEU A 127 23.52 1.23 10.03
N PRO A 128 24.12 1.31 8.84
CA PRO A 128 23.41 1.79 7.67
C PRO A 128 22.24 0.87 7.31
N LEU A 129 21.19 1.46 6.74
CA LEU A 129 20.04 0.76 6.19
C LEU A 129 20.23 0.65 4.68
N ILE A 130 20.22 -0.58 4.15
CA ILE A 130 20.25 -0.83 2.71
C ILE A 130 18.93 -1.48 2.33
N VAL A 131 18.19 -0.85 1.43
CA VAL A 131 16.93 -1.36 0.89
C VAL A 131 17.15 -1.77 -0.56
N ILE A 132 16.79 -3.01 -0.89
CA ILE A 132 16.70 -3.48 -2.27
C ILE A 132 15.21 -3.66 -2.56
N ASP A 133 14.63 -2.70 -3.26
CA ASP A 133 13.23 -2.71 -3.66
C ASP A 133 13.06 -3.42 -4.99
N ALA A 134 12.70 -4.71 -4.92
CA ALA A 134 12.62 -5.58 -6.09
C ALA A 134 11.20 -5.76 -6.64
N GLN A 135 10.27 -4.86 -6.29
CA GLN A 135 8.85 -4.94 -6.71
C GLN A 135 8.68 -4.96 -8.23
N HIS A 136 9.60 -4.36 -8.99
CA HIS A 136 9.56 -4.30 -10.46
C HIS A 136 10.68 -5.09 -11.14
N VAL A 137 11.42 -5.89 -10.37
CA VAL A 137 12.55 -6.68 -10.88
C VAL A 137 12.09 -8.12 -11.12
N GLU A 138 12.46 -8.67 -12.27
CA GLU A 138 12.24 -10.08 -12.59
C GLU A 138 12.86 -10.99 -11.54
N MET A 139 12.11 -12.01 -11.10
CA MET A 139 12.51 -12.86 -9.97
C MET A 139 13.83 -13.60 -10.23
N ASP A 140 14.05 -14.07 -11.45
CA ASP A 140 15.28 -14.76 -11.84
C ASP A 140 16.50 -13.83 -11.76
N LEU A 141 16.34 -12.58 -12.19
CA LEU A 141 17.40 -11.57 -12.14
C LEU A 141 17.74 -11.21 -10.70
N LEU A 142 16.72 -10.97 -9.86
CA LEU A 142 16.90 -10.72 -8.42
C LEU A 142 17.61 -11.90 -7.76
N SER A 143 17.14 -13.11 -8.03
CA SER A 143 17.66 -14.34 -7.45
C SER A 143 19.12 -14.57 -7.82
N GLN A 144 19.48 -14.33 -9.09
CA GLN A 144 20.86 -14.41 -9.56
C GLN A 144 21.74 -13.35 -8.88
N ALA A 145 21.29 -12.10 -8.83
CA ALA A 145 22.04 -11.00 -8.22
C ALA A 145 22.33 -11.28 -6.74
N LEU A 146 21.30 -11.65 -5.96
CA LEU A 146 21.43 -11.95 -4.54
C LEU A 146 22.32 -13.16 -4.29
N ARG A 147 22.16 -14.24 -5.07
CA ARG A 147 22.97 -15.47 -4.94
C ARG A 147 24.45 -15.16 -5.14
N SER A 148 24.78 -14.48 -6.23
CA SER A 148 26.15 -14.15 -6.58
C SER A 148 26.77 -13.11 -5.64
N ALA A 149 25.99 -12.13 -5.15
CA ALA A 149 26.45 -11.12 -4.20
C ALA A 149 26.50 -11.59 -2.74
N SER A 150 25.88 -12.74 -2.41
CA SER A 150 25.68 -13.23 -1.04
C SER A 150 26.95 -13.21 -0.20
N ALA A 151 28.07 -13.73 -0.71
CA ALA A 151 29.33 -13.79 0.05
C ALA A 151 29.84 -12.40 0.48
N THR A 152 29.63 -11.38 -0.35
CA THR A 152 29.97 -9.98 -0.01
C THR A 152 28.93 -9.41 0.95
N LEU A 153 27.64 -9.52 0.63
CA LEU A 153 26.55 -8.99 1.45
C LEU A 153 26.59 -9.53 2.90
N ASN A 154 27.02 -10.78 3.09
CA ASN A 154 27.16 -11.40 4.42
C ASN A 154 28.28 -10.77 5.27
N ARG A 155 29.21 -10.05 4.65
CA ARG A 155 30.32 -9.36 5.31
C ARG A 155 30.03 -7.87 5.54
N VAL A 156 29.03 -7.31 4.87
CA VAL A 156 28.63 -5.90 4.99
C VAL A 156 27.85 -5.72 6.28
N ARG A 157 28.36 -4.85 7.18
CA ARG A 157 27.68 -4.54 8.44
C ARG A 157 26.56 -3.55 8.20
N CYS A 158 25.34 -4.06 8.00
CA CYS A 158 24.16 -3.25 7.75
C CYS A 158 22.89 -3.94 8.25
N VAL A 159 21.78 -3.20 8.25
CA VAL A 159 20.45 -3.80 8.13
C VAL A 159 20.08 -3.78 6.65
N LEU A 160 20.10 -4.96 6.01
CA LEU A 160 19.73 -5.14 4.61
C LEU A 160 18.28 -5.60 4.55
N VAL A 161 17.42 -4.88 3.83
CA VAL A 161 16.03 -5.24 3.61
C VAL A 161 15.80 -5.48 2.12
N VAL A 162 15.43 -6.69 1.75
CA VAL A 162 14.97 -7.03 0.40
C VAL A 162 13.45 -7.00 0.41
N VAL A 163 12.88 -6.16 -0.44
CA VAL A 163 11.43 -5.95 -0.52
C VAL A 163 10.88 -6.70 -1.72
N ILE A 164 9.87 -7.54 -1.48
CA ILE A 164 9.16 -8.28 -2.52
C ILE A 164 7.64 -8.22 -2.31
N GLU A 165 6.90 -8.53 -3.35
CA GLU A 165 5.45 -8.73 -3.27
C GLU A 165 5.07 -10.10 -2.72
N THR A 166 3.87 -10.22 -2.15
CA THR A 166 3.32 -11.50 -1.68
C THR A 166 3.35 -12.56 -2.78
N MET A 167 2.97 -12.19 -4.01
CA MET A 167 2.99 -13.12 -5.15
C MET A 167 4.42 -13.53 -5.50
N GLN A 168 5.37 -12.59 -5.52
CA GLN A 168 6.79 -12.87 -5.75
C GLN A 168 7.37 -13.81 -4.68
N LYS A 169 6.96 -13.66 -3.41
CA LYS A 169 7.40 -14.52 -2.30
C LYS A 169 7.04 -15.98 -2.51
N ALA A 170 5.87 -16.27 -3.10
CA ALA A 170 5.44 -17.64 -3.38
C ALA A 170 6.37 -18.38 -4.35
N TYR A 171 7.06 -17.65 -5.22
CA TYR A 171 8.01 -18.19 -6.20
C TYR A 171 9.48 -17.94 -5.82
N PHE A 172 9.73 -17.40 -4.63
CA PHE A 172 11.08 -17.07 -4.20
C PHE A 172 11.89 -18.35 -3.95
N PRO A 173 13.10 -18.51 -4.53
CA PRO A 173 13.84 -19.76 -4.40
C PRO A 173 14.18 -20.10 -2.94
N GLU A 174 13.73 -21.26 -2.47
CA GLU A 174 13.96 -21.74 -1.10
C GLU A 174 15.44 -21.70 -0.67
N PRO A 175 16.43 -22.05 -1.52
CA PRO A 175 17.84 -21.94 -1.15
C PRO A 175 18.30 -20.51 -0.81
N LEU A 176 17.62 -19.48 -1.33
CA LEU A 176 17.93 -18.08 -1.04
C LEU A 176 17.28 -17.59 0.26
N LEU A 177 16.25 -18.28 0.77
CA LEU A 177 15.63 -17.93 2.05
C LEU A 177 16.63 -18.02 3.21
N HIS A 178 17.59 -18.96 3.12
CA HIS A 178 18.66 -19.12 4.11
C HIS A 178 19.64 -17.93 4.20
N ILE A 179 19.61 -17.01 3.24
CA ILE A 179 20.42 -15.78 3.29
C ILE A 179 19.79 -14.77 4.27
N PHE A 180 18.50 -14.87 4.53
CA PHE A 180 17.78 -13.95 5.41
C PHE A 180 17.78 -14.47 6.85
N ASP A 181 18.07 -13.55 7.77
CA ASP A 181 18.03 -13.80 9.22
C ASP A 181 16.61 -13.60 9.79
N SER A 182 15.75 -12.90 9.06
CA SER A 182 14.37 -12.61 9.46
C SER A 182 13.47 -12.44 8.24
N ASP A 183 12.21 -12.84 8.39
CA ASP A 183 11.17 -12.69 7.38
C ASP A 183 9.99 -11.96 8.01
N PHE A 184 9.68 -10.78 7.49
CA PHE A 184 8.52 -9.99 7.90
C PHE A 184 7.49 -9.94 6.78
N TYR A 185 6.24 -10.16 7.16
CA TYR A 185 5.09 -10.00 6.30
C TYR A 185 4.20 -8.89 6.85
N LEU A 186 3.87 -7.91 6.00
CA LEU A 186 2.98 -6.81 6.38
C LEU A 186 1.53 -7.23 6.22
N GLU A 187 0.97 -7.71 7.33
CA GLU A 187 -0.43 -8.13 7.43
C GLU A 187 -1.42 -6.98 7.11
N PRO A 188 -2.60 -7.31 6.56
CA PRO A 188 -3.69 -6.34 6.47
C PRO A 188 -4.05 -5.77 7.84
N LEU A 189 -4.41 -4.49 7.86
CA LEU A 189 -4.79 -3.79 9.08
C LEU A 189 -6.00 -4.44 9.76
N THR A 190 -5.93 -4.54 11.08
CA THR A 190 -7.06 -4.85 11.95
C THR A 190 -8.06 -3.69 11.98
N ILE A 191 -9.26 -3.92 12.51
CA ILE A 191 -10.30 -2.87 12.63
C ILE A 191 -9.79 -1.70 13.47
N ASN A 192 -9.12 -2.00 14.59
CA ASN A 192 -8.55 -0.97 15.48
C ASN A 192 -7.46 -0.16 14.78
N GLU A 193 -6.65 -0.79 13.93
CA GLU A 193 -5.63 -0.09 13.15
C GLU A 193 -6.23 0.75 12.02
N VAL A 194 -7.33 0.31 11.39
CA VAL A 194 -8.09 1.14 10.45
C VAL A 194 -8.61 2.39 11.17
N GLN A 195 -9.21 2.23 12.35
CA GLN A 195 -9.67 3.34 13.17
C GLN A 195 -8.51 4.30 13.50
N ALA A 196 -7.42 3.80 14.07
CA ALA A 196 -6.26 4.63 14.41
C ALA A 196 -5.63 5.32 13.19
N LEU A 197 -5.61 4.67 12.03
CA LEU A 197 -5.12 5.25 10.79
C LEU A 197 -6.01 6.42 10.36
N VAL A 198 -7.33 6.26 10.36
CA VAL A 198 -8.25 7.33 9.94
C VAL A 198 -8.20 8.52 10.90
N GLU A 199 -8.26 8.25 12.20
CA GLU A 199 -8.22 9.27 13.25
C GLU A 199 -6.90 10.05 13.23
N SER A 200 -5.76 9.36 13.12
CA SER A 200 -4.45 10.02 13.06
C SER A 200 -4.32 10.94 11.86
N ARG A 201 -4.88 10.56 10.70
CA ARG A 201 -4.89 11.42 9.50
C ARG A 201 -5.77 12.64 9.69
N ILE A 202 -7.00 12.48 10.18
CA ILE A 202 -7.93 13.60 10.39
C ILE A 202 -7.36 14.61 11.39
N LYS A 203 -6.72 14.13 12.46
CA LYS A 203 -6.06 14.98 13.45
C LYS A 203 -4.98 15.91 12.87
N THR A 204 -4.40 15.59 11.71
CA THR A 204 -3.41 16.47 11.06
C THR A 204 -4.02 17.74 10.43
N VAL A 205 -5.34 17.76 10.17
CA VAL A 205 -6.01 18.84 9.42
C VAL A 205 -7.28 19.36 10.09
N SER A 206 -7.64 18.82 11.26
CA SER A 206 -8.80 19.22 12.07
C SER A 206 -8.37 19.49 13.51
N SER A 207 -8.94 20.54 14.10
CA SER A 207 -8.82 20.86 15.52
C SER A 207 -9.93 20.24 16.37
N GLU A 208 -10.98 19.71 15.74
CA GLU A 208 -12.09 19.07 16.43
C GLU A 208 -11.70 17.62 16.80
N PRO A 209 -12.10 17.15 18.00
CA PRO A 209 -11.91 15.74 18.36
C PRO A 209 -12.73 14.87 17.41
N PHE A 210 -12.11 13.82 16.90
CA PHE A 210 -12.76 12.86 16.02
C PHE A 210 -12.41 11.45 16.46
N THR A 211 -13.45 10.62 16.57
CA THR A 211 -13.35 9.19 16.86
C THR A 211 -14.15 8.46 15.81
N LEU A 212 -13.52 7.55 15.08
CA LEU A 212 -14.22 6.72 14.10
C LEU A 212 -14.94 5.59 14.84
N SER A 213 -16.23 5.37 14.54
CA SER A 213 -16.96 4.27 15.16
C SER A 213 -16.37 2.91 14.75
N PHE A 214 -16.50 1.91 15.62
CA PHE A 214 -16.04 0.55 15.32
C PHE A 214 -16.75 -0.03 14.08
N GLU A 215 -18.03 0.29 13.87
CA GLU A 215 -18.81 -0.17 12.72
C GLU A 215 -18.37 0.49 11.42
N ASP A 216 -17.97 1.76 11.44
CA ASP A 216 -17.38 2.44 10.28
C ASP A 216 -16.00 1.90 9.98
N ALA A 217 -15.17 1.71 11.00
CA ALA A 217 -13.85 1.09 10.85
C ALA A 217 -13.96 -0.33 10.26
N ARG A 218 -14.94 -1.12 10.72
CA ARG A 218 -15.22 -2.45 10.17
C ARG A 218 -15.64 -2.38 8.70
N TYR A 219 -16.58 -1.51 8.37
CA TYR A 219 -17.05 -1.31 7.01
C TYR A 219 -15.90 -0.89 6.07
N LEU A 220 -15.09 0.09 6.47
CA LEU A 220 -13.93 0.54 5.71
C LEU A 220 -12.88 -0.57 5.55
N ARG A 221 -12.67 -1.38 6.58
CA ARG A 221 -11.80 -2.55 6.51
C ARG A 221 -12.30 -3.57 5.50
N GLU A 222 -13.60 -3.87 5.49
CA GLU A 222 -14.20 -4.81 4.53
C GLU A 222 -14.03 -4.32 3.08
N LYS A 223 -14.19 -3.01 2.85
CA LYS A 223 -14.02 -2.40 1.52
C LYS A 223 -12.58 -2.32 1.03
N SER A 224 -11.63 -2.16 1.95
CA SER A 224 -10.20 -2.07 1.64
C SER A 224 -9.45 -3.39 1.83
N HIS A 225 -10.13 -4.43 2.30
CA HIS A 225 -9.53 -5.67 2.81
C HIS A 225 -8.44 -5.45 3.88
N GLY A 226 -8.44 -4.29 4.57
CA GLY A 226 -7.39 -3.88 5.49
C GLY A 226 -6.10 -3.40 4.81
N ASN A 227 -6.07 -3.23 3.48
CA ASN A 227 -4.92 -2.68 2.78
C ASN A 227 -4.85 -1.15 3.00
N PRO A 228 -3.77 -0.61 3.62
CA PRO A 228 -3.65 0.82 3.91
C PRO A 228 -3.76 1.72 2.66
N GLY A 229 -3.10 1.33 1.56
CA GLY A 229 -3.12 2.09 0.31
C GLY A 229 -4.52 2.16 -0.31
N ALA A 230 -5.22 1.03 -0.34
CA ALA A 230 -6.61 0.98 -0.81
C ALA A 230 -7.54 1.82 0.07
N LEU A 231 -7.42 1.68 1.40
CA LEU A 231 -8.19 2.46 2.37
C LEU A 231 -8.01 3.97 2.18
N ILE A 232 -6.75 4.43 2.13
CA ILE A 232 -6.42 5.85 1.92
C ILE A 232 -7.01 6.36 0.61
N ARG A 233 -6.92 5.59 -0.48
CA ARG A 233 -7.48 5.98 -1.77
C ARG A 233 -9.00 6.11 -1.72
N VAL A 234 -9.69 5.17 -1.08
CA VAL A 234 -11.15 5.21 -0.91
C VAL A 234 -11.56 6.46 -0.14
N LEU A 235 -10.90 6.74 1.00
CA LEU A 235 -11.23 7.88 1.85
C LEU A 235 -10.89 9.22 1.18
N ARG A 236 -9.75 9.31 0.49
CA ARG A 236 -9.37 10.51 -0.27
C ARG A 236 -10.46 10.87 -1.27
N ASN A 237 -10.87 9.89 -2.09
CA ASN A 237 -11.87 10.09 -3.11
C ASN A 237 -13.23 10.49 -2.50
N ALA A 238 -13.62 9.89 -1.38
CA ALA A 238 -14.87 10.21 -0.68
C ALA A 238 -14.88 11.64 -0.11
N VAL A 239 -13.75 12.13 0.42
CA VAL A 239 -13.60 13.53 0.88
C VAL A 239 -13.62 14.51 -0.29
N ASP A 240 -12.96 14.17 -1.41
CA ASP A 240 -12.96 15.01 -2.60
C ASP A 240 -14.36 15.10 -3.22
N ALA A 241 -15.09 13.98 -3.28
CA ALA A 241 -16.47 13.91 -3.76
C ALA A 241 -17.44 14.70 -2.86
N SER A 242 -17.29 14.66 -1.53
CA SER A 242 -18.15 15.41 -0.62
C SER A 242 -17.94 16.93 -0.72
N ARG A 243 -16.75 17.38 -1.11
CA ARG A 243 -16.45 18.82 -1.35
C ARG A 243 -16.87 19.28 -2.74
N ASN A 244 -16.69 18.42 -3.76
CA ASN A 244 -17.07 18.71 -5.13
C ASN A 244 -17.70 17.46 -5.79
N PRO A 245 -19.03 17.32 -5.72
CA PRO A 245 -19.75 16.19 -6.31
C PRO A 245 -19.57 16.05 -7.83
N GLY A 246 -19.19 17.14 -8.53
CA GLY A 246 -18.89 17.12 -9.97
C GLY A 246 -17.45 16.72 -10.31
N SER A 247 -16.63 16.37 -9.33
CA SER A 247 -15.28 15.83 -9.56
C SER A 247 -15.33 14.41 -10.13
N LEU A 248 -14.24 13.97 -10.77
CA LEU A 248 -14.11 12.57 -11.24
C LEU A 248 -14.35 11.56 -10.10
N ALA A 249 -13.93 11.88 -8.87
CA ALA A 249 -14.20 11.04 -7.71
C ALA A 249 -15.70 10.95 -7.38
N GLY A 250 -16.45 12.06 -7.51
CA GLY A 250 -17.90 12.06 -7.36
C GLY A 250 -18.61 11.27 -8.46
N ILE A 251 -18.14 11.37 -9.70
CA ILE A 251 -18.68 10.61 -10.83
C ILE A 251 -18.42 9.10 -10.65
N ASP A 252 -17.20 8.70 -10.31
CA ASP A 252 -16.85 7.30 -10.03
C ASP A 252 -17.69 6.74 -8.87
N GLN A 253 -17.94 7.55 -7.84
CA GLN A 253 -18.76 7.16 -6.71
C GLN A 253 -20.20 6.88 -7.14
N ILE A 254 -20.80 7.74 -7.97
CA ILE A 254 -22.15 7.55 -8.52
C ILE A 254 -22.23 6.29 -9.39
N LEU A 255 -21.22 6.05 -10.25
CA LEU A 255 -21.17 4.87 -11.12
C LEU A 255 -20.92 3.56 -10.35
N SER A 256 -20.33 3.63 -9.16
CA SER A 256 -20.05 2.47 -8.29
C SER A 256 -21.22 2.06 -7.41
N LEU A 257 -22.31 2.85 -7.36
CA LEU A 257 -23.52 2.49 -6.65
C LEU A 257 -24.18 1.28 -7.33
N PRO A 258 -24.62 0.27 -6.58
CA PRO A 258 -25.44 -0.80 -7.15
C PRO A 258 -26.67 -0.17 -7.80
N THR A 259 -26.94 -0.48 -9.07
CA THR A 259 -28.24 -0.15 -9.68
C THR A 259 -29.34 -0.67 -8.76
N PRO A 260 -30.32 0.16 -8.37
CA PRO A 260 -31.39 -0.30 -7.52
C PRO A 260 -32.08 -1.50 -8.18
N PRO A 261 -32.47 -2.54 -7.41
CA PRO A 261 -33.26 -3.62 -7.97
C PRO A 261 -34.54 -3.02 -8.53
N LEU A 262 -34.84 -3.31 -9.80
CA LEU A 262 -36.12 -3.02 -10.43
C LEU A 262 -37.22 -3.55 -9.51
N SER A 263 -37.92 -2.63 -8.85
CA SER A 263 -38.97 -2.95 -7.90
C SER A 263 -40.21 -3.35 -8.70
N GLY A 264 -40.57 -4.64 -8.60
CA GLY A 264 -41.94 -5.13 -8.75
C GLY A 264 -42.61 -4.91 -10.11
N HIS A 265 -42.52 -5.91 -10.99
CA HIS A 265 -43.67 -6.22 -11.84
C HIS A 265 -44.81 -6.63 -10.91
N MET A 266 -45.81 -5.76 -10.77
CA MET A 266 -47.10 -6.12 -10.20
C MET A 266 -47.70 -7.22 -11.08
N ASP A 267 -47.88 -8.40 -10.50
CA ASP A 267 -48.85 -9.37 -10.98
C ASP A 267 -50.24 -8.75 -10.82
N THR A 268 -50.79 -8.21 -11.91
CA THR A 268 -52.22 -8.00 -12.05
C THR A 268 -52.75 -8.93 -13.13
N SER A 269 -52.84 -10.22 -12.81
CA SER A 269 -53.72 -11.13 -13.53
C SER A 269 -55.00 -11.33 -12.72
N THR A 270 -56.00 -10.47 -12.96
CA THR A 270 -57.41 -10.78 -12.71
C THR A 270 -58.14 -10.86 -14.05
N PRO A 271 -59.12 -11.76 -14.21
CA PRO A 271 -59.54 -12.27 -15.51
C PRO A 271 -60.50 -11.29 -16.20
N VAL A 272 -60.32 -11.08 -17.51
CA VAL A 272 -61.25 -10.30 -18.34
C VAL A 272 -62.52 -11.11 -18.60
N GLU A 273 -63.61 -10.67 -17.99
CA GLU A 273 -64.98 -11.09 -18.28
C GLU A 273 -65.40 -10.54 -19.66
N LYS A 274 -65.75 -11.42 -20.59
CA LYS A 274 -66.23 -11.03 -21.93
C LYS A 274 -67.72 -10.70 -21.90
N ARG A 275 -68.09 -9.43 -22.11
CA ARG A 275 -69.36 -9.02 -22.75
C ARG A 275 -69.18 -7.70 -23.51
N PRO A 276 -69.53 -7.62 -24.82
CA PRO A 276 -69.64 -6.34 -25.51
C PRO A 276 -71.00 -5.69 -25.20
N LEU A 277 -70.96 -4.37 -24.95
CA LEU A 277 -72.13 -3.50 -24.83
C LEU A 277 -72.77 -3.26 -26.20
N GLN A 278 -74.10 -3.35 -26.22
CA GLN A 278 -74.97 -2.89 -27.30
C GLN A 278 -74.88 -1.37 -27.45
N SER A 279 -74.68 -0.91 -28.68
CA SER A 279 -74.85 0.49 -29.08
C SER A 279 -76.30 0.71 -29.53
N SER A 280 -77.03 1.56 -28.81
CA SER A 280 -78.36 2.02 -29.22
C SER A 280 -78.25 3.24 -30.14
N LEU A 281 -78.86 3.11 -31.32
CA LEU A 281 -79.75 4.07 -31.97
C LEU A 281 -79.17 5.41 -32.46
N GLU A 282 -79.00 5.51 -33.78
CA GLU A 282 -79.60 6.59 -34.58
C GLU A 282 -80.23 5.97 -35.84
N GLU A 283 -81.57 5.90 -35.85
CA GLU A 283 -82.39 5.77 -37.07
C GLU A 283 -82.54 7.15 -37.69
N VAL A 284 -82.31 7.30 -39.00
CA VAL A 284 -83.23 8.03 -39.90
C VAL A 284 -83.18 7.39 -41.30
N GLU A 285 -84.37 7.01 -41.75
CA GLU A 285 -84.83 6.56 -43.07
C GLU A 285 -84.20 7.34 -44.24
N SER A 286 -84.01 6.82 -45.46
CA SER A 286 -85.06 6.35 -46.39
C SER A 286 -84.43 6.02 -47.76
N ASN A 287 -84.83 4.91 -48.40
CA ASN A 287 -85.35 4.90 -49.78
C ASN A 287 -85.66 3.47 -50.28
N GLU A 288 -86.90 3.35 -50.77
CA GLU A 288 -87.55 2.31 -51.61
C GLU A 288 -87.86 0.92 -51.03
#